data_AF-A0A3S4IGU3-F1
#
_entry.id   AF-A0A3S4IGU3-F1
#
_cell.length_a   1.000
_cell.length_b   1.000
_cell.length_c   1.000
_cell.angle_alpha   90.00
_cell.angle_beta   90.00
_cell.angle_gamma   90.00
#
_symmetry.space_group_name_H-M   'P 1'
#
loop_
_entity.id
_entity.type
_entity.pdbx_description
1 polymer ?
#
loop_
_entity_poly.entity_id
_entity_poly.type
_entity_poly.pdbx_seq_one_letter_code
_entity_poly.pdbx_strand_id
1 'polypeptide(L)'
;MGHKWQCVEFARRFLFLNYGVVFTDVGMAWEIFSLRFLREVVNDNILPLQAFPNGSPRAPEAGALLIWQKGGEFNETGHVAIITQLLDNKNSHC
;
A
#
# COMPACT_ATOMS: atom_id res chain seq x y z
N MET A 1 -11.65 -5.52 8.41
CA MET A 1 -11.18 -4.53 7.39
C MET A 1 -10.53 -3.33 8.05
N GLY A 2 -11.12 -2.69 9.06
CA GLY A 2 -10.48 -1.62 9.83
C GLY A 2 -11.52 -0.69 10.44
N HIS A 3 -11.10 0.46 10.96
CA HIS A 3 -12.01 1.51 11.44
C HIS A 3 -12.65 2.24 10.25
N LYS A 4 -13.98 2.26 10.19
CA LYS A 4 -14.74 2.98 9.16
C LYS A 4 -14.48 4.49 9.31
N TRP A 5 -14.04 5.26 8.31
CA TRP A 5 -13.66 4.95 6.92
C TRP A 5 -12.22 5.41 6.66
N GLN A 6 -11.28 4.90 7.46
CA GLN A 6 -9.88 5.31 7.41
C GLN A 6 -9.16 4.74 6.20
N CYS A 7 -8.05 5.38 5.81
CA CYS A 7 -7.21 4.95 4.69
C CYS A 7 -6.77 3.47 4.79
N VAL A 8 -6.43 3.01 6.00
CA VAL A 8 -6.06 1.61 6.27
C VAL A 8 -7.22 0.64 6.02
N GLU A 9 -8.46 1.03 6.36
CA GLU A 9 -9.65 0.21 6.09
C GLU A 9 -9.86 0.01 4.60
N PHE A 10 -9.78 1.10 3.83
CA PHE A 10 -9.94 1.05 2.38
C PHE A 10 -8.86 0.18 1.74
N ALA A 11 -7.58 0.37 2.09
CA ALA A 11 -6.48 -0.40 1.54
C ALA A 11 -6.63 -1.91 1.83
N ARG A 12 -6.97 -2.28 3.07
CA ARG A 12 -7.17 -3.68 3.45
C ARG A 12 -8.35 -4.31 2.70
N ARG A 13 -9.47 -3.58 2.57
CA ARG A 13 -10.64 -4.04 1.84
C ARG A 13 -10.40 -4.16 0.34
N PHE A 14 -9.63 -3.25 -0.25
CA PHE A 14 -9.25 -3.31 -1.66
C PHE A 14 -8.44 -4.57 -1.96
N LEU A 15 -7.40 -4.86 -1.16
CA LEU A 15 -6.58 -6.06 -1.34
C LEU A 15 -7.39 -7.35 -1.15
N PHE A 16 -8.28 -7.36 -0.16
CA PHE A 16 -9.14 -8.51 0.09
C PHE A 16 -10.07 -8.81 -1.10
N LEU A 17 -10.78 -7.79 -1.60
CA LEU A 17 -11.77 -7.98 -2.65
C LEU A 17 -11.15 -8.30 -4.02
N ASN A 18 -9.98 -7.72 -4.33
CA ASN A 18 -9.37 -7.87 -5.66
C ASN A 18 -8.34 -9.00 -5.74
N TYR A 19 -7.66 -9.31 -4.64
CA TYR A 19 -6.54 -10.25 -4.62
C TYR A 19 -6.66 -11.34 -3.55
N GLY A 20 -7.67 -11.31 -2.68
CA GLY A 20 -7.86 -12.32 -1.63
C GLY A 20 -6.80 -12.28 -0.52
N VAL A 21 -6.06 -11.17 -0.39
CA VAL A 21 -4.96 -11.03 0.58
C VAL A 21 -5.18 -9.86 1.54
N VAL A 22 -4.57 -9.93 2.73
CA VAL A 22 -4.62 -8.87 3.75
C VAL A 22 -3.26 -8.70 4.42
N PHE A 23 -2.93 -7.47 4.81
CA PHE A 23 -1.81 -7.19 5.73
C PHE A 23 -2.29 -7.25 7.18
N THR A 24 -1.35 -7.44 8.11
CA THR A 24 -1.61 -7.53 9.55
C THR A 24 -2.22 -6.26 10.12
N ASP A 25 -2.62 -6.29 11.39
CA ASP A 25 -3.04 -5.06 12.04
C ASP A 25 -1.85 -4.12 12.28
N VAL A 26 -2.11 -2.84 12.10
CA VAL A 26 -1.14 -1.75 12.26
C VAL A 26 -1.82 -0.64 13.06
N GLY A 27 -1.09 0.00 13.96
CA GLY A 27 -1.60 1.15 14.70
C GLY A 27 -1.73 2.37 13.79
N MET A 28 -0.77 2.56 12.89
CA MET A 28 -0.70 3.70 11.97
C MET A 28 -0.38 3.29 10.53
N ALA A 29 -0.81 4.09 9.55
CA ALA A 29 -0.66 3.76 8.14
C ALA A 29 0.81 3.70 7.68
N TRP A 30 1.69 4.51 8.27
CA TRP A 30 3.13 4.50 7.94
C TRP A 30 3.82 3.17 8.30
N GLU A 31 3.29 2.41 9.28
CA GLU A 31 3.86 1.14 9.71
C GLU A 31 3.74 0.05 8.63
N ILE A 32 2.81 0.20 7.69
CA ILE A 32 2.60 -0.73 6.57
C ILE A 32 3.88 -0.87 5.73
N PHE A 33 4.69 0.19 5.60
CA PHE A 33 5.93 0.14 4.83
C PHE A 33 7.00 -0.79 5.44
N SER A 34 6.90 -1.09 6.74
CA SER A 34 7.81 -2.01 7.44
C SER A 34 7.38 -3.48 7.32
N LEU A 35 6.17 -3.75 6.83
CA LEU A 35 5.67 -5.12 6.66
C LEU A 35 6.41 -5.83 5.53
N ARG A 36 6.61 -7.14 5.69
CA ARG A 36 7.32 -8.00 4.72
C ARG A 36 6.53 -9.22 4.28
N PHE A 37 5.27 -9.30 4.68
CA PHE A 37 4.38 -10.38 4.32
C PHE A 37 2.92 -9.95 4.27
N LEU A 38 2.15 -10.66 3.47
CA LEU A 38 0.70 -10.63 3.39
C LEU A 38 0.16 -12.01 3.74
N ARG A 39 -1.07 -12.06 4.22
CA ARG A 39 -1.80 -13.31 4.46
C ARG A 39 -2.85 -13.49 3.37
N GLU A 40 -2.81 -14.64 2.71
CA GLU A 40 -3.86 -15.11 1.80
C GLU A 40 -5.03 -15.65 2.62
N VAL A 41 -6.24 -15.14 2.40
CA VAL A 41 -7.37 -15.39 3.31
C VAL A 41 -7.96 -16.80 3.14
N VAL A 42 -7.84 -17.40 1.96
CA VAL A 42 -8.51 -18.68 1.66
C VAL A 42 -7.84 -19.89 2.33
N ASN A 43 -6.56 -19.80 2.66
CA ASN A 43 -5.75 -20.91 3.16
C ASN A 43 -4.72 -20.49 4.22
N ASP A 44 -4.75 -19.24 4.65
CA ASP A 44 -3.81 -18.65 5.61
C ASP A 44 -2.34 -18.71 5.19
N ASN A 45 -2.05 -18.84 3.89
CA ASN A 45 -0.68 -18.78 3.37
C ASN A 45 -0.06 -17.40 3.62
N ILE A 46 1.25 -17.39 3.83
CA ILE A 46 2.05 -16.18 4.00
C ILE A 46 2.78 -15.88 2.69
N LEU A 47 2.40 -14.78 2.05
CA LEU A 47 3.01 -14.31 0.81
C LEU A 47 4.05 -13.24 1.11
N PRO A 48 5.23 -13.24 0.46
CA PRO A 48 6.24 -12.21 0.66
C PRO A 48 5.76 -10.85 0.13
N LEU A 49 6.01 -9.79 0.90
CA LEU A 49 5.75 -8.41 0.52
C LEU A 49 7.07 -7.64 0.45
N GLN A 50 7.33 -6.99 -0.68
CA GLN A 50 8.53 -6.19 -0.90
C GLN A 50 8.20 -4.69 -0.79
N ALA A 51 9.09 -3.93 -0.17
CA ALA A 51 8.96 -2.49 -0.02
C ALA A 51 10.07 -1.78 -0.81
N PHE A 52 9.68 -0.77 -1.59
CA PHE A 52 10.59 0.01 -2.42
C PHE A 52 10.53 1.47 -1.99
N PRO A 53 11.67 2.13 -1.68
CA PRO A 53 11.68 3.55 -1.40
C PRO A 53 11.28 4.35 -2.65
N ASN A 54 10.67 5.51 -2.45
CA ASN A 54 10.39 6.42 -3.56
C ASN A 54 11.72 6.81 -4.25
N GLY A 55 11.74 6.81 -5.59
CA GLY A 55 12.96 6.95 -6.39
C GLY A 55 13.75 5.65 -6.60
N SER A 56 13.19 4.49 -6.22
CA SER A 56 13.76 3.18 -6.56
C SER A 56 13.81 2.97 -8.09
N PRO A 57 14.82 2.23 -8.61
CA PRO A 57 14.83 1.79 -10.02
C PRO A 57 13.63 0.91 -10.38
N ARG A 58 12.98 0.28 -9.40
CA ARG A 58 11.75 -0.48 -9.63
C ARG A 58 10.58 0.49 -9.78
N ALA A 59 9.99 0.51 -10.95
CA ALA A 59 8.77 1.27 -11.21
C ALA A 59 7.61 0.76 -10.31
N PRO A 60 6.72 1.65 -9.85
CA PRO A 60 5.50 1.23 -9.18
C PRO A 60 4.61 0.40 -10.13
N GLU A 61 3.70 -0.37 -9.57
CA GLU A 61 2.78 -1.24 -10.32
C GLU A 61 1.34 -0.92 -9.91
N ALA A 62 0.39 -1.09 -10.84
CA ALA A 62 -1.03 -0.99 -10.50
C ALA A 62 -1.42 -2.11 -9.52
N GLY A 63 -2.18 -1.75 -8.48
CA GLY A 63 -2.48 -2.61 -7.33
C GLY A 63 -1.50 -2.49 -6.17
N ALA A 64 -0.37 -1.81 -6.35
CA ALA A 64 0.59 -1.60 -5.27
C ALA A 64 0.07 -0.64 -4.19
N LEU A 65 0.52 -0.86 -2.95
CA LEU A 65 0.32 0.04 -1.83
C LEU A 65 1.30 1.22 -1.92
N LEU A 66 0.77 2.43 -1.82
CA LEU A 66 1.56 3.66 -1.75
C LEU A 66 1.48 4.22 -0.32
N ILE A 67 2.63 4.30 0.37
CA ILE A 67 2.70 4.65 1.78
C ILE A 67 3.39 6.00 1.97
N TRP A 68 2.80 6.87 2.78
CA TRP A 68 3.42 8.10 3.25
C TRP A 68 3.93 7.90 4.68
N GLN A 69 5.17 8.34 4.91
CA GLN A 69 5.70 8.49 6.26
C GLN A 69 4.96 9.60 7.01
N LYS A 70 5.17 9.64 8.33
CA LYS A 70 4.71 10.76 9.16
C LYS A 70 5.35 12.08 8.67
N GLY A 71 4.54 13.11 8.51
CA GLY A 71 5.00 14.45 8.15
C GLY A 71 3.99 15.24 7.33
N GLY A 72 4.10 16.57 7.37
CA GLY A 72 3.21 17.47 6.63
C GLY A 72 1.73 17.29 7.02
N GLU A 73 0.87 17.10 6.02
CA GLU A 73 -0.57 16.89 6.20
C GLU A 73 -0.90 15.59 6.97
N PHE A 74 0.01 14.60 6.98
CA PHE A 74 -0.16 13.30 7.64
C PHE A 74 0.76 13.16 8.86
N ASN A 75 0.83 14.20 9.68
CA ASN A 75 1.89 14.39 10.67
C ASN A 75 2.00 13.28 11.73
N GLU A 76 0.88 12.63 12.08
CA GLU A 76 0.85 11.58 13.10
C GLU A 76 0.61 10.19 12.51
N THR A 77 -0.36 10.07 11.60
CA THR A 77 -0.86 8.78 11.11
C THR A 77 -0.09 8.22 9.92
N GLY A 78 0.63 9.07 9.17
CA GLY A 78 0.98 8.76 7.79
C GLY A 78 -0.27 8.55 6.92
N HIS A 79 -0.09 7.99 5.74
CA HIS A 79 -1.19 7.67 4.83
C HIS A 79 -0.91 6.41 4.00
N VAL A 80 -1.98 5.76 3.54
CA VAL A 80 -1.91 4.65 2.59
C VAL A 80 -2.93 4.85 1.50
N ALA A 81 -2.50 4.67 0.25
CA ALA A 81 -3.35 4.64 -0.93
C ALA A 81 -3.04 3.42 -1.81
N ILE A 82 -3.86 3.22 -2.84
CA ILE A 82 -3.67 2.20 -3.87
C ILE A 82 -3.33 2.89 -5.18
N ILE A 83 -2.27 2.44 -5.84
CA ILE A 83 -1.95 2.85 -7.20
C ILE A 83 -2.91 2.12 -8.14
N THR A 84 -3.79 2.85 -8.82
CA THR A 84 -4.78 2.24 -9.73
C THR A 84 -4.29 2.15 -11.17
N GLN A 85 -3.48 3.11 -11.60
CA GLN A 85 -2.94 3.19 -12.95
C GLN A 85 -1.61 3.94 -12.95
N LEU A 86 -0.74 3.59 -13.90
CA LEU A 86 0.45 4.36 -14.23
C LEU A 86 0.26 4.99 -15.60
N LEU A 87 0.68 6.24 -15.75
CA LEU A 87 0.69 6.97 -17.01
C LEU A 87 2.12 7.39 -17.30
N ASP A 88 2.58 7.13 -18.52
CA ASP A 88 3.88 7.62 -18.97
C ASP A 88 3.84 9.14 -19.08
N ASN A 89 4.58 9.83 -18.21
CA ASN A 89 4.83 11.26 -18.36
C ASN A 89 6.02 11.49 -19.30
N LYS A 90 5.96 10.94 -20.52
CA LYS A 90 6.88 11.33 -21.59
C LYS A 90 6.42 12.68 -22.11
N ASN A 91 6.82 13.75 -21.42
CA ASN A 91 6.96 15.04 -22.08
C ASN A 91 8.08 14.89 -23.12
N SER A 92 7.69 14.60 -24.35
CA SER A 92 8.50 14.76 -25.54
C SER A 92 8.86 16.23 -25.71
N HIS A 93 9.94 16.66 -25.07
CA HIS A 93 10.71 17.83 -25.45
C HIS A 93 12.15 17.37 -25.69
N CYS A 94 12.40 16.98 -26.93
CA CYS A 94 13.71 17.13 -27.55
C CYS A 94 13.92 18.61 -27.87
#